data_AF-A0A429B9R9-F1
#
_entry.id   AF-A0A429B9R9-F1
#
_cell.length_a   1.000
_cell.length_b   1.000
_cell.length_c   1.000
_cell.angle_alpha   90.00
_cell.angle_beta   90.00
_cell.angle_gamma   90.00
#
_symmetry.space_group_name_H-M   'P 1'
#
loop_
_entity.id
_entity.type
_entity.pdbx_description
1 polymer ?
#
loop_
_entity_poly.entity_id
_entity_poly.type
_entity_poly.pdbx_seq_one_letter_code
_entity_poly.pdbx_strand_id
1 'polypeptide(L)'
;MPAPSASSCPRSRAGAPCYGVGRPRRKHSCPSPPCSQGRTAADPPTPQGSDLLLPRPVHLTRDGAEPFVLTADTVIAAPPELSRVEGWLRGALFPVTGLPLPPGEPGAGAIEFTLAAGLGPESYSLAVRPDGVRVEAGDAAGAFYGAQTLRQLLPPAAFRSGAVGERDWLLAPVTVEDRPRFRWRGCLIDVARHFLPKPDLLRYIDLLAAHKLNVLHLHLTDDQGWRLEVTGHPKLTEIGAWRRESPRGARRHGLFDGRPHGGFYTQEDLREIVSYAADRFVTVVPEIELPGHSQAAIAAYPELGNLDERLEVATGWGVSPNVLNVEEATLAFYRDVLDQVMEIFPGEYVCVGGDECPKTQWRESPSAQRRIRELGLRDEEELQSWFIHRFSDHLTARGRRLLGWDEIIEGGLPPGATVASWRGTYGAVAAARAGHDVITCPFTQVYLDFRQSDRPDEPVPIGSVISLRDVYAFEPVPPELTEAESGHVLGAQANLWTEHIDSPRALDYMAFPRLSAFAEVVWSPRGGDFDDLIARLRHHERRLAALGVEYRKETGPEPWQTRPDVKGWPRERAETEAEVAAWTRDIRRNLSGERQA
;
A
#
# COMPACT_ATOMS: atom_id res chain seq x y z
N MET A 1 -51.25 0.04 -23.34
CA MET A 1 -52.57 0.71 -23.29
C MET A 1 -53.29 0.23 -22.03
N PRO A 2 -53.93 1.09 -21.22
CA PRO A 2 -53.89 2.55 -21.21
C PRO A 2 -53.64 3.18 -19.81
N ALA A 3 -52.88 4.28 -19.79
CA ALA A 3 -53.22 5.47 -18.98
C ALA A 3 -54.14 6.37 -19.85
N PRO A 4 -54.50 7.64 -19.54
CA PRO A 4 -54.52 8.43 -18.28
C PRO A 4 -55.85 9.25 -18.14
N SER A 5 -55.97 10.16 -17.17
CA SER A 5 -56.74 11.40 -17.36
C SER A 5 -56.32 12.53 -16.41
N ALA A 6 -56.36 13.75 -16.95
CA ALA A 6 -55.69 14.96 -16.50
C ALA A 6 -56.62 16.02 -15.89
N SER A 7 -55.97 17.12 -15.44
CA SER A 7 -56.50 18.49 -15.31
C SER A 7 -57.25 18.79 -14.00
N SER A 8 -57.25 19.99 -13.41
CA SER A 8 -56.86 21.33 -13.87
C SER A 8 -56.76 22.29 -12.66
N CYS A 9 -56.06 23.41 -12.88
CA CYS A 9 -55.86 24.57 -12.00
C CYS A 9 -57.03 25.58 -12.13
N PRO A 10 -57.26 26.47 -11.13
CA PRO A 10 -57.83 27.79 -11.41
C PRO A 10 -56.94 28.98 -10.99
N ARG A 11 -57.04 30.03 -11.81
CA ARG A 11 -56.49 31.40 -11.73
C ARG A 11 -57.14 32.19 -10.54
N SER A 12 -56.75 33.39 -10.08
CA SER A 12 -56.22 34.59 -10.74
C SER A 12 -55.95 35.79 -9.77
N ARG A 13 -55.06 36.72 -10.18
CA ARG A 13 -55.04 38.22 -10.02
C ARG A 13 -54.62 38.81 -8.65
N ALA A 14 -53.91 39.95 -8.53
CA ALA A 14 -53.43 41.06 -9.38
C ALA A 14 -52.15 41.67 -8.70
N GLY A 15 -51.23 42.44 -9.31
CA GLY A 15 -51.40 43.67 -10.10
C GLY A 15 -50.03 44.33 -10.42
N ALA A 16 -50.02 45.18 -11.45
CA ALA A 16 -48.89 46.02 -11.89
C ALA A 16 -49.21 47.52 -11.58
N PRO A 17 -48.27 48.46 -11.80
CA PRO A 17 -48.30 49.16 -13.10
C PRO A 17 -46.94 49.59 -13.68
N CYS A 18 -47.01 49.94 -14.97
CA CYS A 18 -45.96 50.29 -15.93
C CYS A 18 -45.56 51.78 -15.91
N TYR A 19 -44.40 52.09 -16.51
CA TYR A 19 -44.22 53.23 -17.44
C TYR A 19 -43.16 52.87 -18.49
N GLY A 20 -43.40 53.23 -19.75
CA GLY A 20 -42.41 53.17 -20.83
C GLY A 20 -42.33 54.52 -21.56
N VAL A 21 -41.36 54.66 -22.49
CA VAL A 21 -41.45 55.27 -23.84
C VAL A 21 -40.02 55.40 -24.43
N GLY A 22 -39.84 55.05 -25.72
CA GLY A 22 -38.95 55.82 -26.63
C GLY A 22 -37.76 55.12 -27.32
N ARG A 23 -37.83 54.91 -28.64
CA ARG A 23 -36.79 54.44 -29.62
C ARG A 23 -35.84 55.60 -30.07
N PRO A 24 -34.75 55.45 -30.90
CA PRO A 24 -34.51 54.44 -31.95
C PRO A 24 -33.05 53.92 -32.23
N ARG A 25 -32.99 53.01 -33.21
CA ARG A 25 -31.91 52.22 -33.83
C ARG A 25 -30.57 52.92 -34.17
N ARG A 26 -29.46 52.17 -34.03
CA ARG A 26 -28.32 52.16 -34.97
C ARG A 26 -27.92 50.72 -35.30
N LYS A 27 -27.67 50.47 -36.58
CA LYS A 27 -27.18 49.21 -37.17
C LYS A 27 -25.67 49.10 -36.96
N HIS A 28 -25.18 48.01 -36.38
CA HIS A 28 -23.85 47.50 -36.67
C HIS A 28 -23.92 45.98 -36.82
N SER A 29 -23.58 45.51 -38.01
CA SER A 29 -23.36 44.11 -38.37
C SER A 29 -22.08 43.61 -37.71
N CYS A 30 -22.18 42.60 -36.85
CA CYS A 30 -21.03 41.76 -36.47
C CYS A 30 -21.05 40.49 -37.34
N PRO A 31 -19.93 40.11 -37.96
CA PRO A 31 -19.83 38.83 -38.66
C PRO A 31 -19.67 37.71 -37.63
N SER A 32 -20.44 36.64 -37.79
CA SER A 32 -20.26 35.39 -37.05
C SER A 32 -18.92 34.74 -37.46
N PRO A 33 -18.06 34.31 -36.52
CA PRO A 33 -16.91 33.48 -36.88
C PRO A 33 -17.39 32.05 -37.17
N PRO A 34 -16.68 31.32 -38.06
CA PRO A 34 -17.06 29.97 -38.42
C PRO A 34 -16.86 29.02 -37.23
N CYS A 35 -17.76 28.04 -37.14
CA CYS A 35 -17.66 26.91 -36.24
C CYS A 35 -16.42 26.09 -36.63
N SER A 36 -15.28 26.32 -35.97
CA SER A 36 -14.13 25.43 -36.05
C SER A 36 -14.32 24.31 -35.03
N GLN A 37 -14.30 23.08 -35.53
CA GLN A 37 -14.18 21.88 -34.70
C GLN A 37 -12.93 22.02 -33.83
N GLY A 38 -13.14 22.24 -32.53
CA GLY A 38 -12.06 22.28 -31.56
C GLY A 38 -11.50 20.88 -31.39
N ARG A 39 -10.36 20.60 -32.04
CA ARG A 39 -9.45 19.55 -31.56
C ARG A 39 -9.10 19.92 -30.12
N THR A 40 -9.45 19.06 -29.18
CA THR A 40 -8.95 19.13 -27.80
C THR A 40 -7.43 19.28 -27.86
N ALA A 41 -6.88 20.20 -27.06
CA ALA A 41 -5.44 20.43 -26.99
C ALA A 41 -4.73 19.08 -26.82
N ALA A 42 -3.97 18.69 -27.84
CA ALA A 42 -3.16 17.47 -27.78
C ALA A 42 -2.19 17.61 -26.60
N ASP A 43 -2.00 16.53 -25.85
CA ASP A 43 -0.90 16.47 -24.89
C ASP A 43 0.39 16.90 -25.60
N PRO A 44 1.25 17.74 -24.97
CA PRO A 44 2.52 18.11 -25.58
C PRO A 44 3.27 16.83 -25.96
N PRO A 45 3.89 16.77 -27.15
CA PRO A 45 4.58 15.58 -27.62
C PRO A 45 5.56 15.13 -26.53
N THR A 46 5.47 13.84 -26.19
CA THR A 46 6.42 13.16 -25.29
C THR A 46 7.83 13.49 -25.77
N PRO A 47 8.74 13.97 -24.90
CA PRO A 47 10.10 14.29 -25.31
C PRO A 47 10.72 13.09 -26.03
N GLN A 48 11.15 13.31 -27.27
CA GLN A 48 11.94 12.32 -27.99
C GLN A 48 13.27 12.17 -27.23
N GLY A 49 13.49 11.02 -26.58
CA GLY A 49 14.82 10.65 -26.08
C GLY A 49 14.97 10.31 -24.59
N SER A 50 13.97 10.48 -23.71
CA SER A 50 14.06 9.97 -22.34
C SER A 50 13.23 8.68 -22.16
N ASP A 51 13.78 7.71 -21.44
CA ASP A 51 12.97 6.66 -20.81
C ASP A 51 12.03 7.35 -19.82
N LEU A 52 10.74 7.01 -19.83
CA LEU A 52 9.71 7.64 -18.99
C LEU A 52 8.97 6.60 -18.14
N LEU A 53 9.50 5.38 -18.09
CA LEU A 53 8.94 4.29 -17.31
C LEU A 53 9.33 4.44 -15.84
N LEU A 54 8.40 4.07 -14.96
CA LEU A 54 8.64 4.04 -13.53
C LEU A 54 7.88 2.84 -12.95
N PRO A 55 8.55 1.84 -12.35
CA PRO A 55 10.01 1.73 -12.20
C PRO A 55 10.81 1.70 -13.51
N ARG A 56 12.07 2.13 -13.47
CA ARG A 56 13.01 2.01 -14.60
C ARG A 56 13.29 0.53 -14.92
N PRO A 57 13.13 0.07 -16.17
CA PRO A 57 13.45 -1.31 -16.52
C PRO A 57 14.96 -1.60 -16.42
N VAL A 58 15.32 -2.89 -16.37
CA VAL A 58 16.73 -3.31 -16.42
C VAL A 58 17.41 -2.86 -17.71
N HIS A 59 16.75 -3.07 -18.85
CA HIS A 59 17.24 -2.63 -20.15
C HIS A 59 16.09 -2.09 -21.02
N LEU A 60 16.35 -0.98 -21.71
CA LEU A 60 15.44 -0.40 -22.69
C LEU A 60 16.21 0.13 -23.88
N THR A 61 15.81 -0.27 -25.08
CA THR A 61 16.33 0.25 -26.36
C THR A 61 15.18 0.74 -27.23
N ARG A 62 15.33 1.96 -27.76
CA ARG A 62 14.35 2.53 -28.70
C ARG A 62 14.82 2.33 -30.14
N ASP A 63 13.84 2.16 -31.01
CA ASP A 63 13.99 2.08 -32.46
C ASP A 63 13.34 3.34 -33.08
N GLY A 64 13.92 3.86 -34.17
CA GLY A 64 13.40 5.00 -34.93
C GLY A 64 12.33 4.64 -35.97
N ALA A 65 11.87 3.39 -35.99
CA ALA A 65 10.78 2.93 -36.86
C ALA A 65 9.43 3.58 -36.53
N GLU A 66 8.46 3.37 -37.42
CA GLU A 66 7.09 3.86 -37.26
C GLU A 66 6.41 3.22 -36.03
N PRO A 67 5.55 3.96 -35.30
CA PRO A 67 4.83 3.42 -34.16
C PRO A 67 3.81 2.36 -34.56
N PHE A 68 3.58 1.42 -33.64
CA PHE A 68 2.43 0.52 -33.71
C PHE A 68 1.16 1.28 -33.31
N VAL A 69 0.10 1.15 -34.10
CA VAL A 69 -1.18 1.82 -33.85
C VAL A 69 -2.19 0.79 -33.38
N LEU A 70 -2.80 0.99 -32.21
CA LEU A 70 -3.93 0.17 -31.78
C LEU A 70 -5.17 0.55 -32.60
N THR A 71 -5.81 -0.45 -33.21
CA THR A 71 -7.00 -0.27 -34.06
C THR A 71 -8.15 -1.15 -33.57
N ALA A 72 -9.31 -1.04 -34.23
CA ALA A 72 -10.44 -1.91 -33.96
C ALA A 72 -10.18 -3.39 -34.31
N ASP A 73 -9.18 -3.65 -35.17
CA ASP A 73 -8.78 -4.98 -35.60
C ASP A 73 -7.67 -5.59 -34.71
N THR A 74 -7.06 -4.79 -33.82
CA THR A 74 -6.04 -5.29 -32.89
C THR A 74 -6.66 -6.31 -31.94
N VAL A 75 -6.01 -7.48 -31.83
CA VAL A 75 -6.39 -8.56 -30.91
C VAL A 75 -5.34 -8.74 -29.81
N ILE A 76 -5.72 -9.38 -28.71
CA ILE A 76 -4.77 -9.85 -27.69
C ILE A 76 -4.70 -11.38 -27.77
N ALA A 77 -3.53 -11.89 -28.17
CA ALA A 77 -3.26 -13.31 -28.24
C ALA A 77 -2.52 -13.76 -26.99
N ALA A 78 -3.07 -14.72 -26.25
CA ALA A 78 -2.47 -15.24 -25.04
C ALA A 78 -2.84 -16.73 -24.86
N PRO A 79 -1.92 -17.58 -24.37
CA PRO A 79 -2.26 -18.96 -24.03
C PRO A 79 -3.21 -19.00 -22.82
N PRO A 80 -3.94 -20.12 -22.58
CA PRO A 80 -4.93 -20.23 -21.50
C PRO A 80 -4.40 -19.85 -20.11
N GLU A 81 -3.13 -20.15 -19.83
CA GLU A 81 -2.42 -19.83 -18.59
C GLU A 81 -2.31 -18.32 -18.33
N LEU A 82 -2.39 -17.50 -19.39
CA LEU A 82 -2.30 -16.04 -19.35
C LEU A 82 -3.64 -15.34 -19.61
N SER A 83 -4.74 -16.08 -19.64
CA SER A 83 -6.10 -15.55 -19.87
C SER A 83 -6.51 -14.44 -18.88
N ARG A 84 -6.05 -14.52 -17.62
CA ARG A 84 -6.28 -13.45 -16.63
C ARG A 84 -5.55 -12.16 -16.99
N VAL A 85 -4.32 -12.25 -17.51
CA VAL A 85 -3.52 -11.09 -17.94
C VAL A 85 -4.14 -10.44 -19.18
N GLU A 86 -4.57 -11.25 -20.16
CA GLU A 86 -5.32 -10.78 -21.33
C GLU A 86 -6.59 -10.04 -20.90
N GLY A 87 -7.43 -10.70 -20.09
CA GLY A 87 -8.69 -10.13 -19.62
C GLY A 87 -8.50 -8.84 -18.83
N TRP A 88 -7.46 -8.78 -17.98
CA TRP A 88 -7.10 -7.57 -17.25
C TRP A 88 -6.71 -6.44 -18.19
N LEU A 89 -5.80 -6.68 -19.15
CA LEU A 89 -5.33 -5.64 -20.07
C LEU A 89 -6.47 -5.11 -20.93
N ARG A 90 -7.31 -5.99 -21.46
CA ARG A 90 -8.51 -5.63 -22.20
C ARG A 90 -9.45 -4.79 -21.34
N GLY A 91 -9.71 -5.19 -20.10
CA GLY A 91 -10.54 -4.44 -19.14
C GLY A 91 -9.95 -3.07 -18.78
N ALA A 92 -8.63 -2.96 -18.71
CA ALA A 92 -7.95 -1.70 -18.41
C ALA A 92 -7.95 -0.72 -19.60
N LEU A 93 -7.89 -1.22 -20.83
CA LEU A 93 -7.79 -0.39 -22.04
C LEU A 93 -9.14 -0.12 -22.70
N PHE A 94 -10.13 -1.01 -22.63
CA PHE A 94 -11.42 -0.83 -23.30
C PHE A 94 -12.15 0.46 -22.87
N PRO A 95 -12.31 0.79 -21.57
CA PRO A 95 -13.03 1.99 -21.14
C PRO A 95 -12.42 3.30 -21.64
N VAL A 96 -11.10 3.33 -21.85
CA VAL A 96 -10.35 4.53 -22.25
C VAL A 96 -10.15 4.63 -23.76
N THR A 97 -9.91 3.51 -24.43
CA THR A 97 -9.61 3.49 -25.87
C THR A 97 -10.85 3.35 -26.74
N GLY A 98 -11.92 2.73 -26.23
CA GLY A 98 -13.07 2.28 -27.01
C GLY A 98 -12.76 1.10 -27.96
N LEU A 99 -11.53 0.58 -27.94
CA LEU A 99 -11.11 -0.54 -28.77
C LEU A 99 -11.45 -1.86 -28.07
N PRO A 100 -12.11 -2.82 -28.75
CA PRO A 100 -12.57 -4.06 -28.12
C PRO A 100 -11.42 -4.97 -27.69
N LEU A 101 -10.29 -4.93 -28.41
CA LEU A 101 -9.09 -5.74 -28.18
C LEU A 101 -9.41 -7.21 -27.89
N PRO A 102 -10.25 -7.89 -28.69
CA PRO A 102 -10.76 -9.20 -28.34
C PRO A 102 -9.64 -10.24 -28.28
N PRO A 103 -9.86 -11.36 -27.57
CA PRO A 103 -8.98 -12.52 -27.67
C PRO A 103 -8.83 -12.95 -29.13
N GLY A 104 -7.62 -13.32 -29.55
CA GLY A 104 -7.35 -13.74 -30.93
C GLY A 104 -6.11 -14.61 -31.07
N GLU A 105 -5.77 -14.91 -32.33
CA GLU A 105 -4.57 -15.66 -32.68
C GLU A 105 -3.36 -14.73 -32.83
N PRO A 106 -2.13 -15.22 -32.59
CA PRO A 106 -0.92 -14.46 -32.87
C PRO A 106 -0.80 -14.13 -34.36
N GLY A 107 -0.17 -13.01 -34.69
CA GLY A 107 0.01 -12.53 -36.05
C GLY A 107 0.25 -11.03 -36.16
N ALA A 108 0.37 -10.55 -37.39
CA ALA A 108 0.54 -9.13 -37.67
C ALA A 108 -0.67 -8.33 -37.15
N GLY A 109 -0.41 -7.28 -36.39
CA GLY A 109 -1.42 -6.44 -35.75
C GLY A 109 -1.86 -6.88 -34.36
N ALA A 110 -1.29 -7.96 -33.81
CA ALA A 110 -1.65 -8.49 -32.49
C ALA A 110 -0.77 -7.94 -31.35
N ILE A 111 -1.31 -8.02 -30.14
CA ILE A 111 -0.55 -7.98 -28.87
C ILE A 111 -0.43 -9.42 -28.38
N GLU A 112 0.76 -9.99 -28.47
CA GLU A 112 1.02 -11.40 -28.17
C GLU A 112 1.68 -11.56 -26.81
N PHE A 113 1.12 -12.41 -25.95
CA PHE A 113 1.70 -12.85 -24.69
C PHE A 113 2.09 -14.32 -24.79
N THR A 114 3.31 -14.66 -24.38
CA THR A 114 3.80 -16.05 -24.35
C THR A 114 4.60 -16.32 -23.07
N LEU A 115 4.70 -17.61 -22.72
CA LEU A 115 5.58 -18.06 -21.65
C LEU A 115 6.88 -18.59 -22.25
N ALA A 116 8.01 -18.13 -21.73
CA ALA A 116 9.35 -18.50 -22.17
C ALA A 116 10.14 -19.11 -21.00
N ALA A 117 10.42 -20.41 -21.08
CA ALA A 117 11.11 -21.16 -20.02
C ALA A 117 12.53 -20.67 -19.69
N GLY A 118 13.14 -19.84 -20.56
CA GLY A 118 14.45 -19.25 -20.33
C GLY A 118 14.45 -18.00 -19.44
N LEU A 119 13.27 -17.44 -19.12
CA LEU A 119 13.13 -16.27 -18.27
C LEU A 119 12.85 -16.69 -16.82
N GLY A 120 13.45 -15.97 -15.87
CA GLY A 120 13.21 -16.20 -14.44
C GLY A 120 11.81 -15.78 -13.98
N PRO A 121 11.45 -16.08 -12.72
CA PRO A 121 10.18 -15.63 -12.14
C PRO A 121 9.99 -14.12 -12.26
N GLU A 122 8.75 -13.69 -12.47
CA GLU A 122 8.35 -12.27 -12.60
C GLU A 122 9.09 -11.48 -13.71
N SER A 123 9.87 -12.15 -14.57
CA SER A 123 10.69 -11.53 -15.61
C SER A 123 9.93 -11.49 -16.94
N TYR A 124 10.20 -10.47 -17.76
CA TYR A 124 9.62 -10.37 -19.10
C TYR A 124 10.54 -9.68 -20.10
N SER A 125 10.33 -9.98 -21.38
CA SER A 125 10.81 -9.24 -22.53
C SER A 125 9.61 -8.68 -23.28
N LEU A 126 9.64 -7.38 -23.60
CA LEU A 126 8.59 -6.69 -24.35
C LEU A 126 9.20 -6.04 -25.58
N ALA A 127 8.65 -6.33 -26.76
CA ALA A 127 9.03 -5.73 -28.03
C ALA A 127 7.82 -5.11 -28.71
N VAL A 128 7.88 -3.81 -28.99
CA VAL A 128 6.93 -3.09 -29.83
C VAL A 128 7.58 -2.87 -31.20
N ARG A 129 6.89 -3.29 -32.26
CA ARG A 129 7.31 -3.15 -33.66
C ARG A 129 6.13 -2.64 -34.50
N PRO A 130 6.36 -2.09 -35.70
CA PRO A 130 5.27 -1.58 -36.55
C PRO A 130 4.18 -2.63 -36.86
N ASP A 131 4.54 -3.92 -36.84
CA ASP A 131 3.67 -5.04 -37.13
C ASP A 131 3.04 -5.69 -35.89
N GLY A 132 3.31 -5.23 -34.66
CA GLY A 132 2.66 -5.76 -33.45
C GLY A 132 3.46 -5.58 -32.16
N VAL A 133 2.94 -6.15 -31.08
CA VAL A 133 3.58 -6.20 -29.76
C VAL A 133 3.79 -7.64 -29.35
N ARG A 134 4.98 -7.97 -28.83
CA ARG A 134 5.28 -9.28 -28.25
C ARG A 134 5.75 -9.12 -26.81
N VAL A 135 5.18 -9.90 -25.89
CA VAL A 135 5.54 -9.99 -24.48
C VAL A 135 5.82 -11.44 -24.14
N GLU A 136 7.09 -11.77 -23.93
CA GLU A 136 7.53 -13.09 -23.48
C GLU A 136 7.82 -13.01 -21.97
N ALA A 137 7.29 -13.93 -21.17
CA ALA A 137 7.44 -13.89 -19.71
C ALA A 137 7.86 -15.23 -19.11
N GLY A 138 8.53 -15.20 -17.96
CA GLY A 138 8.88 -16.42 -17.23
C GLY A 138 7.68 -17.08 -16.56
N ASP A 139 6.69 -16.28 -16.16
CA ASP A 139 5.44 -16.71 -15.54
C ASP A 139 4.31 -15.67 -15.78
N ALA A 140 3.13 -15.93 -15.22
CA ALA A 140 1.98 -15.04 -15.36
C ALA A 140 2.17 -13.66 -14.70
N ALA A 141 2.96 -13.58 -13.61
CA ALA A 141 3.28 -12.30 -12.98
C ALA A 141 4.21 -11.46 -13.86
N GLY A 142 5.21 -12.07 -14.49
CA GLY A 142 6.06 -11.44 -15.49
C GLY A 142 5.25 -10.91 -16.68
N ALA A 143 4.30 -11.70 -17.18
CA ALA A 143 3.41 -11.26 -18.27
C ALA A 143 2.58 -10.04 -17.85
N PHE A 144 2.05 -10.05 -16.63
CA PHE A 144 1.32 -8.92 -16.06
C PHE A 144 2.19 -7.67 -15.91
N TYR A 145 3.43 -7.81 -15.44
CA TYR A 145 4.37 -6.68 -15.36
C TYR A 145 4.77 -6.15 -16.74
N GLY A 146 4.87 -7.02 -17.76
CA GLY A 146 4.98 -6.63 -19.16
C GLY A 146 3.77 -5.83 -19.63
N ALA A 147 2.55 -6.26 -19.28
CA ALA A 147 1.32 -5.52 -19.58
C ALA A 147 1.25 -4.14 -18.88
N GLN A 148 1.75 -4.03 -17.65
CA GLN A 148 1.89 -2.74 -16.95
C GLN A 148 2.85 -1.80 -17.68
N THR A 149 4.00 -2.32 -18.13
CA THR A 149 4.94 -1.54 -18.93
C THR A 149 4.33 -1.12 -20.27
N LEU A 150 3.63 -2.03 -20.95
CA LEU A 150 2.88 -1.72 -22.18
C LEU A 150 1.91 -0.56 -21.96
N ARG A 151 1.16 -0.58 -20.86
CA ARG A 151 0.24 0.51 -20.50
C ARG A 151 0.98 1.82 -20.23
N GLN A 152 2.17 1.80 -19.64
CA GLN A 152 2.99 3.00 -19.43
C GLN A 152 3.61 3.56 -20.72
N LEU A 153 3.78 2.73 -21.76
CA LEU A 153 4.22 3.17 -23.09
C LEU A 153 3.12 3.95 -23.84
N LEU A 154 1.85 3.74 -23.48
CA LEU A 154 0.74 4.58 -23.94
C LEU A 154 0.75 5.94 -23.23
N PRO A 155 0.09 6.97 -23.80
CA PRO A 155 -0.07 8.26 -23.14
C PRO A 155 -0.74 8.14 -21.77
N PRO A 156 -0.56 9.12 -20.84
CA PRO A 156 -1.21 9.12 -19.53
C PRO A 156 -2.74 8.95 -19.58
N ALA A 157 -3.40 9.27 -20.69
CA ALA A 157 -4.82 9.00 -20.89
C ALA A 157 -5.21 7.51 -20.77
N ALA A 158 -4.29 6.56 -21.00
CA ALA A 158 -4.52 5.12 -20.81
C ALA A 158 -4.74 4.73 -19.34
N PHE A 159 -4.54 5.67 -18.41
CA PHE A 159 -4.73 5.50 -16.98
C PHE A 159 -6.04 6.09 -16.45
N ARG A 160 -6.89 6.65 -17.32
CA ARG A 160 -8.22 7.14 -16.95
C ARG A 160 -9.22 5.99 -16.80
N SER A 161 -10.43 6.32 -16.31
CA SER A 161 -11.55 5.37 -16.23
C SER A 161 -12.53 5.47 -17.40
N GLY A 162 -12.30 6.37 -18.35
CA GLY A 162 -13.18 6.61 -19.48
C GLY A 162 -12.49 7.38 -20.61
N ALA A 163 -13.04 7.28 -21.82
CA ALA A 163 -12.50 7.89 -23.02
C ALA A 163 -12.49 9.43 -22.95
N VAL A 164 -11.43 10.03 -23.52
CA VAL A 164 -11.27 11.50 -23.61
C VAL A 164 -10.95 11.87 -25.04
N GLY A 165 -11.99 12.20 -25.81
CA GLY A 165 -11.89 12.56 -27.22
C GLY A 165 -11.47 11.40 -28.13
N GLU A 166 -11.57 11.62 -29.43
CA GLU A 166 -11.02 10.70 -30.43
C GLU A 166 -9.50 10.93 -30.52
N ARG A 167 -8.71 9.86 -30.36
CA ARG A 167 -7.27 9.90 -30.53
C ARG A 167 -6.71 8.55 -30.97
N ASP A 168 -5.62 8.59 -31.69
CA ASP A 168 -4.84 7.40 -32.01
C ASP A 168 -4.04 6.95 -30.78
N TRP A 169 -4.02 5.64 -30.55
CA TRP A 169 -3.26 5.01 -29.47
C TRP A 169 -1.99 4.42 -30.05
N LEU A 170 -0.91 5.18 -29.92
CA LEU A 170 0.38 4.89 -30.54
C LEU A 170 1.34 4.30 -29.52
N LEU A 171 2.05 3.24 -29.92
CA LEU A 171 3.14 2.64 -29.18
C LEU A 171 4.43 2.82 -29.97
N ALA A 172 5.34 3.61 -29.44
CA ALA A 172 6.64 3.82 -30.06
C ALA A 172 7.47 2.52 -30.05
N PRO A 173 8.23 2.20 -31.12
CA PRO A 173 9.02 0.99 -31.18
C PRO A 173 10.09 0.96 -30.09
N VAL A 174 10.11 -0.13 -29.33
CA VAL A 174 10.98 -0.30 -28.17
C VAL A 174 11.20 -1.78 -27.89
N THR A 175 12.36 -2.12 -27.37
CA THR A 175 12.62 -3.42 -26.74
C THR A 175 12.97 -3.20 -25.28
N VAL A 176 12.31 -3.93 -24.38
CA VAL A 176 12.49 -3.87 -22.93
C VAL A 176 12.80 -5.28 -22.43
N GLU A 177 13.86 -5.43 -21.67
CA GLU A 177 14.16 -6.64 -20.89
C GLU A 177 14.14 -6.25 -19.43
N ASP A 178 13.35 -6.95 -18.61
CA ASP A 178 13.07 -6.49 -17.27
C ASP A 178 12.77 -7.63 -16.30
N ARG A 179 13.11 -7.39 -15.04
CA ARG A 179 12.93 -8.32 -13.92
C ARG A 179 13.07 -7.57 -12.60
N PRO A 180 12.41 -8.02 -11.53
CA PRO A 180 12.54 -7.39 -10.24
C PRO A 180 13.91 -7.65 -9.62
N ARG A 181 14.42 -6.66 -8.87
CA ARG A 181 15.60 -6.79 -8.02
C ARG A 181 15.34 -7.66 -6.78
N PHE A 182 14.16 -7.50 -6.17
CA PHE A 182 13.77 -8.23 -4.95
C PHE A 182 12.47 -9.00 -5.14
N ARG A 183 12.32 -10.12 -4.44
CA ARG A 183 11.12 -10.97 -4.49
C ARG A 183 9.99 -10.41 -3.63
N TRP A 184 10.32 -9.70 -2.55
CA TRP A 184 9.36 -9.00 -1.70
C TRP A 184 9.40 -7.49 -2.00
N ARG A 185 8.32 -6.97 -2.57
CA ARG A 185 8.15 -5.55 -2.90
C ARG A 185 6.86 -5.06 -2.25
N GLY A 186 6.95 -4.77 -0.96
CA GLY A 186 5.79 -4.62 -0.09
C GLY A 186 5.38 -3.19 0.18
N CYS A 187 4.10 -3.01 0.50
CA CYS A 187 3.59 -1.83 1.17
C CYS A 187 2.64 -2.24 2.30
N LEU A 188 2.89 -1.75 3.51
CA LEU A 188 1.97 -1.89 4.64
C LEU A 188 0.94 -0.77 4.62
N ILE A 189 -0.33 -1.14 4.82
CA ILE A 189 -1.44 -0.21 5.05
C ILE A 189 -2.09 -0.53 6.38
N ASP A 190 -2.02 0.43 7.29
CA ASP A 190 -2.71 0.44 8.57
C ASP A 190 -4.18 0.83 8.38
N VAL A 191 -5.08 -0.13 8.55
CA VAL A 191 -6.52 0.09 8.55
C VAL A 191 -7.12 0.06 9.96
N ALA A 192 -6.30 -0.23 10.96
CA ALA A 192 -6.68 -0.30 12.36
C ALA A 192 -6.83 1.10 12.95
N ARG A 193 -5.91 2.04 12.69
CA ARG A 193 -5.98 3.41 13.22
C ARG A 193 -7.05 4.22 12.50
N HIS A 194 -7.07 4.23 11.17
CA HIS A 194 -8.20 4.72 10.37
C HIS A 194 -8.67 3.67 9.36
N PHE A 195 -9.98 3.35 9.41
CA PHE A 195 -10.57 2.33 8.56
C PHE A 195 -10.64 2.83 7.12
N LEU A 196 -10.09 2.04 6.20
CA LEU A 196 -10.14 2.31 4.77
C LEU A 196 -11.33 1.55 4.15
N PRO A 197 -12.31 2.21 3.53
CA PRO A 197 -13.40 1.50 2.88
C PRO A 197 -12.91 0.55 1.78
N LYS A 198 -13.58 -0.60 1.60
CA LYS A 198 -13.22 -1.63 0.60
C LYS A 198 -12.91 -1.05 -0.80
N PRO A 199 -13.73 -0.17 -1.41
CA PRO A 199 -13.43 0.38 -2.72
C PRO A 199 -12.09 1.13 -2.79
N ASP A 200 -11.72 1.83 -1.72
CA ASP A 200 -10.47 2.56 -1.64
C ASP A 200 -9.26 1.61 -1.48
N LEU A 201 -9.43 0.50 -0.75
CA LEU A 201 -8.40 -0.54 -0.65
C LEU A 201 -8.19 -1.27 -1.99
N LEU A 202 -9.28 -1.60 -2.71
CA LEU A 202 -9.18 -2.18 -4.06
C LEU A 202 -8.48 -1.21 -5.02
N ARG A 203 -8.83 0.08 -4.99
CA ARG A 203 -8.12 1.12 -5.75
C ARG A 203 -6.64 1.18 -5.37
N TYR A 204 -6.30 1.03 -4.10
CA TYR A 204 -4.90 1.05 -3.67
C TYR A 204 -4.12 -0.18 -4.19
N ILE A 205 -4.75 -1.36 -4.24
CA ILE A 205 -4.16 -2.56 -4.88
C ILE A 205 -3.86 -2.31 -6.36
N ASP A 206 -4.74 -1.60 -7.10
CA ASP A 206 -4.44 -1.17 -8.47
C ASP A 206 -3.20 -0.28 -8.55
N LEU A 207 -3.02 0.62 -7.58
CA LEU A 207 -1.85 1.50 -7.51
C LEU A 207 -0.57 0.73 -7.21
N LEU A 208 -0.59 -0.24 -6.28
CA LEU A 208 0.54 -1.13 -6.02
C LEU A 208 0.95 -1.89 -7.29
N ALA A 209 -0.03 -2.48 -7.97
CA ALA A 209 0.17 -3.23 -9.20
C ALA A 209 0.73 -2.37 -10.34
N ALA A 210 0.25 -1.12 -10.50
CA ALA A 210 0.76 -0.17 -11.49
C ALA A 210 2.24 0.18 -11.28
N HIS A 211 2.73 0.03 -10.05
CA HIS A 211 4.13 0.23 -9.65
C HIS A 211 4.92 -1.08 -9.52
N LYS A 212 4.33 -2.22 -9.91
CA LYS A 212 4.93 -3.57 -9.81
C LYS A 212 5.30 -4.01 -8.39
N LEU A 213 4.62 -3.45 -7.39
CA LEU A 213 4.66 -3.94 -6.00
C LEU A 213 3.79 -5.19 -5.90
N ASN A 214 4.25 -6.21 -5.16
CA ASN A 214 3.63 -7.54 -5.15
C ASN A 214 3.17 -8.01 -3.77
N VAL A 215 3.35 -7.19 -2.73
CA VAL A 215 2.82 -7.49 -1.39
C VAL A 215 2.05 -6.29 -0.84
N LEU A 216 0.82 -6.54 -0.43
CA LEU A 216 0.05 -5.69 0.48
C LEU A 216 0.13 -6.32 1.87
N HIS A 217 0.83 -5.68 2.79
CA HIS A 217 0.81 -6.06 4.20
C HIS A 217 -0.35 -5.31 4.86
N LEU A 218 -1.40 -6.03 5.26
CA LEU A 218 -2.63 -5.44 5.74
C LEU A 218 -2.71 -5.52 7.26
N HIS A 219 -2.44 -4.39 7.92
CA HIS A 219 -2.48 -4.25 9.37
C HIS A 219 -3.92 -4.09 9.86
N LEU A 220 -4.52 -5.19 10.29
CA LEU A 220 -5.98 -5.34 10.50
C LEU A 220 -6.43 -5.05 11.94
N THR A 221 -5.53 -5.05 12.91
CA THR A 221 -5.90 -5.00 14.32
C THR A 221 -4.92 -4.15 15.11
N ASP A 222 -5.42 -3.28 15.96
CA ASP A 222 -4.61 -2.51 16.91
C ASP A 222 -5.47 -2.08 18.12
N ASP A 223 -4.90 -1.31 19.04
CA ASP A 223 -5.58 -0.76 20.20
C ASP A 223 -6.81 0.06 19.85
N GLN A 224 -6.77 0.80 18.73
CA GLN A 224 -7.83 1.73 18.30
C GLN A 224 -8.83 1.10 17.32
N GLY A 225 -8.67 -0.18 17.00
CA GLY A 225 -9.76 -1.01 16.54
C GLY A 225 -9.39 -2.30 15.81
N TRP A 226 -10.41 -3.14 15.65
CA TRP A 226 -10.35 -4.46 15.04
C TRP A 226 -11.15 -4.50 13.73
N ARG A 227 -10.52 -4.92 12.62
CA ARG A 227 -11.08 -4.76 11.26
C ARG A 227 -11.50 -6.06 10.57
N LEU A 228 -11.42 -7.20 11.24
CA LEU A 228 -11.71 -8.52 10.68
C LEU A 228 -12.95 -9.15 11.32
N GLU A 229 -13.93 -9.59 10.54
CA GLU A 229 -14.99 -10.46 11.07
C GLU A 229 -14.45 -11.86 11.43
N VAL A 230 -14.71 -12.31 12.65
CA VAL A 230 -14.34 -13.65 13.13
C VAL A 230 -15.58 -14.37 13.62
N THR A 231 -15.93 -15.46 12.94
CA THR A 231 -17.08 -16.30 13.30
C THR A 231 -16.86 -16.91 14.67
N GLY A 232 -17.89 -16.89 15.53
CA GLY A 232 -17.78 -17.33 16.93
C GLY A 232 -17.30 -16.24 17.89
N HIS A 233 -16.68 -15.16 17.38
CA HIS A 233 -16.21 -14.02 18.20
C HIS A 233 -16.80 -12.67 17.75
N PRO A 234 -18.15 -12.52 17.65
CA PRO A 234 -18.78 -11.36 17.04
C PRO A 234 -18.46 -10.01 17.71
N LYS A 235 -18.17 -10.00 19.03
CA LYS A 235 -17.82 -8.75 19.73
C LYS A 235 -16.54 -8.09 19.22
N LEU A 236 -15.65 -8.83 18.54
CA LEU A 236 -14.48 -8.23 17.91
C LEU A 236 -14.88 -7.14 16.91
N THR A 237 -16.01 -7.29 16.22
CA THR A 237 -16.52 -6.26 15.29
C THR A 237 -17.72 -5.48 15.83
N GLU A 238 -18.56 -6.07 16.70
CA GLU A 238 -19.66 -5.31 17.34
C GLU A 238 -19.13 -4.22 18.31
N ILE A 239 -18.02 -4.49 18.99
CA ILE A 239 -17.36 -3.57 19.93
C ILE A 239 -16.01 -3.11 19.38
N GLY A 240 -15.11 -4.06 19.10
CA GLY A 240 -13.71 -3.77 18.77
C GLY A 240 -13.53 -2.94 17.48
N ALA A 241 -14.50 -2.93 16.58
CA ALA A 241 -14.42 -2.13 15.35
C ALA A 241 -14.74 -0.64 15.52
N TRP A 242 -15.13 -0.18 16.72
CA TRP A 242 -15.60 1.19 16.93
C TRP A 242 -14.93 1.85 18.13
N ARG A 243 -14.50 3.10 17.96
CA ARG A 243 -14.05 3.96 19.06
C ARG A 243 -14.87 5.24 19.11
N ARG A 244 -14.91 5.85 20.30
CA ARG A 244 -15.75 7.00 20.61
C ARG A 244 -15.29 8.31 19.96
N GLU A 245 -13.98 8.50 19.81
CA GLU A 245 -13.33 9.71 19.29
C GLU A 245 -11.89 9.41 18.88
N SER A 246 -11.23 10.35 18.19
CA SER A 246 -9.82 10.24 17.82
C SER A 246 -9.05 11.49 18.26
N PRO A 247 -7.73 11.40 18.52
CA PRO A 247 -6.90 12.55 18.81
C PRO A 247 -6.78 13.45 17.58
N ARG A 248 -6.93 14.75 17.81
CA ARG A 248 -6.76 15.79 16.80
C ARG A 248 -5.31 16.26 16.79
N GLY A 249 -4.48 15.57 16.01
CA GLY A 249 -3.04 15.82 15.89
C GLY A 249 -2.22 14.96 16.83
N ALA A 250 -0.98 15.37 17.10
CA ALA A 250 -0.05 14.57 17.89
C ALA A 250 -0.57 14.33 19.32
N ARG A 251 -0.42 13.11 19.83
CA ARG A 251 -0.93 12.65 21.14
C ARG A 251 -0.62 13.59 22.30
N ARG A 252 0.57 14.21 22.28
CA ARG A 252 1.07 15.10 23.35
C ARG A 252 0.23 16.36 23.58
N HIS A 253 -0.65 16.72 22.64
CA HIS A 253 -1.51 17.89 22.78
C HIS A 253 -2.82 17.59 23.51
N GLY A 254 -3.18 16.31 23.70
CA GLY A 254 -4.37 15.90 24.45
C GLY A 254 -5.70 16.42 23.89
N LEU A 255 -5.76 16.70 22.58
CA LEU A 255 -6.96 17.17 21.90
C LEU A 255 -7.65 16.01 21.19
N PHE A 256 -8.98 15.98 21.23
CA PHE A 256 -9.80 14.97 20.57
C PHE A 256 -10.88 15.63 19.69
N ASP A 257 -11.35 14.91 18.68
CA ASP A 257 -12.33 15.41 17.70
C ASP A 257 -13.79 15.19 18.12
N GLY A 258 -14.05 14.38 19.15
CA GLY A 258 -15.40 14.02 19.59
C GLY A 258 -16.21 13.24 18.55
N ARG A 259 -15.56 12.65 17.55
CA ARG A 259 -16.21 11.98 16.41
C ARG A 259 -16.02 10.47 16.50
N PRO A 260 -17.09 9.67 16.64
CA PRO A 260 -16.99 8.22 16.53
C PRO A 260 -16.39 7.78 15.20
N HIS A 261 -15.49 6.80 15.27
CA HIS A 261 -14.79 6.25 14.10
C HIS A 261 -14.80 4.72 14.16
N GLY A 262 -14.95 4.09 13.00
CA GLY A 262 -14.88 2.64 12.90
C GLY A 262 -15.28 2.08 11.54
N GLY A 263 -15.46 0.77 11.53
CA GLY A 263 -15.67 -0.05 10.34
C GLY A 263 -14.83 -1.32 10.42
N PHE A 264 -15.26 -2.34 9.68
CA PHE A 264 -14.58 -3.63 9.56
C PHE A 264 -14.90 -4.26 8.21
N TYR A 265 -14.13 -5.26 7.81
CA TYR A 265 -14.39 -6.09 6.65
C TYR A 265 -15.05 -7.40 7.09
N THR A 266 -16.12 -7.78 6.40
CA THR A 266 -16.65 -9.15 6.52
C THR A 266 -15.64 -10.15 5.96
N GLN A 267 -15.80 -11.43 6.27
CA GLN A 267 -14.95 -12.45 5.65
C GLN A 267 -15.14 -12.49 4.13
N GLU A 268 -16.34 -12.20 3.62
CA GLU A 268 -16.61 -12.12 2.18
C GLU A 268 -15.89 -10.93 1.53
N ASP A 269 -15.89 -9.75 2.19
CA ASP A 269 -15.12 -8.59 1.73
C ASP A 269 -13.63 -8.92 1.62
N LEU A 270 -13.07 -9.62 2.61
CA LEU A 270 -11.65 -9.99 2.58
C LEU A 270 -11.34 -11.04 1.53
N ARG A 271 -12.22 -12.03 1.31
CA ARG A 271 -12.06 -12.99 0.20
C ARG A 271 -12.10 -12.27 -1.16
N GLU A 272 -12.97 -11.26 -1.32
CA GLU A 272 -12.99 -10.41 -2.52
C GLU A 272 -11.69 -9.63 -2.67
N ILE A 273 -11.21 -8.98 -1.61
CA ILE A 273 -9.94 -8.22 -1.60
C ILE A 273 -8.76 -9.12 -2.00
N VAL A 274 -8.67 -10.31 -1.41
CA VAL A 274 -7.62 -11.30 -1.70
C VAL A 274 -7.70 -11.76 -3.16
N SER A 275 -8.89 -12.08 -3.66
CA SER A 275 -9.07 -12.49 -5.06
C SER A 275 -8.71 -11.36 -6.03
N TYR A 276 -9.12 -10.13 -5.73
CA TYR A 276 -8.85 -8.95 -6.55
C TYR A 276 -7.36 -8.62 -6.62
N ALA A 277 -6.66 -8.79 -5.50
CA ALA A 277 -5.20 -8.66 -5.41
C ALA A 277 -4.48 -9.75 -6.18
N ALA A 278 -4.95 -11.01 -6.08
CA ALA A 278 -4.37 -12.14 -6.80
C ALA A 278 -4.45 -11.95 -8.33
N ASP A 279 -5.54 -11.38 -8.85
CA ASP A 279 -5.67 -11.04 -10.28
C ASP A 279 -4.66 -9.97 -10.76
N ARG A 280 -3.97 -9.31 -9.82
CA ARG A 280 -2.92 -8.33 -10.04
C ARG A 280 -1.55 -8.79 -9.57
N PHE A 281 -1.44 -10.07 -9.21
CA PHE A 281 -0.21 -10.66 -8.68
C PHE A 281 0.31 -9.92 -7.44
N VAL A 282 -0.63 -9.44 -6.61
CA VAL A 282 -0.37 -8.88 -5.28
C VAL A 282 -0.81 -9.89 -4.22
N THR A 283 0.13 -10.32 -3.39
CA THR A 283 -0.16 -11.16 -2.23
C THR A 283 -0.61 -10.28 -1.07
N VAL A 284 -1.72 -10.63 -0.42
CA VAL A 284 -2.17 -9.95 0.80
C VAL A 284 -1.66 -10.73 2.02
N VAL A 285 -0.81 -10.09 2.82
CA VAL A 285 -0.27 -10.63 4.07
C VAL A 285 -1.06 -10.02 5.22
N PRO A 286 -1.91 -10.79 5.92
CA PRO A 286 -2.69 -10.27 7.04
C PRO A 286 -1.80 -10.13 8.28
N GLU A 287 -2.07 -9.10 9.08
CA GLU A 287 -1.47 -8.94 10.41
C GLU A 287 -2.54 -8.91 11.50
N ILE A 288 -2.37 -9.79 12.48
CA ILE A 288 -3.12 -9.81 13.74
C ILE A 288 -2.12 -9.57 14.87
N GLU A 289 -2.14 -8.37 15.43
CA GLU A 289 -1.20 -7.91 16.45
C GLU A 289 -1.29 -8.70 17.76
N LEU A 290 -0.12 -9.13 18.25
CA LEU A 290 0.04 -10.00 19.42
C LEU A 290 1.42 -9.81 20.07
N PRO A 291 1.58 -9.78 21.42
CA PRO A 291 0.57 -9.60 22.45
C PRO A 291 0.29 -8.13 22.81
N GLY A 292 1.07 -7.20 22.25
CA GLY A 292 0.82 -5.76 22.27
C GLY A 292 -0.37 -5.39 21.38
N HIS A 293 -0.66 -4.09 21.26
CA HIS A 293 -1.64 -3.56 20.32
C HIS A 293 -3.01 -4.27 20.32
N SER A 294 -3.44 -4.75 21.49
CA SER A 294 -4.57 -5.67 21.64
C SER A 294 -5.76 -5.08 22.38
N GLN A 295 -5.75 -3.79 22.72
CA GLN A 295 -6.81 -3.20 23.54
C GLN A 295 -8.20 -3.28 22.90
N ALA A 296 -8.33 -3.26 21.57
CA ALA A 296 -9.62 -3.45 20.90
C ALA A 296 -10.21 -4.85 21.14
N ALA A 297 -9.36 -5.89 21.11
CA ALA A 297 -9.77 -7.26 21.41
C ALA A 297 -10.13 -7.41 22.90
N ILE A 298 -9.36 -6.79 23.80
CA ILE A 298 -9.64 -6.80 25.25
C ILE A 298 -10.93 -6.03 25.57
N ALA A 299 -11.24 -4.93 24.88
CA ALA A 299 -12.50 -4.22 25.06
C ALA A 299 -13.72 -5.07 24.64
N ALA A 300 -13.56 -5.89 23.59
CA ALA A 300 -14.56 -6.84 23.14
C ALA A 300 -14.73 -8.02 24.13
N TYR A 301 -13.62 -8.60 24.56
CA TYR A 301 -13.52 -9.75 25.48
C TYR A 301 -12.54 -9.43 26.63
N PRO A 302 -13.03 -8.83 27.73
CA PRO A 302 -12.18 -8.40 28.85
C PRO A 302 -11.33 -9.54 29.46
N GLU A 303 -11.80 -10.78 29.36
CA GLU A 303 -11.09 -11.98 29.79
C GLU A 303 -9.75 -12.22 29.08
N LEU A 304 -9.47 -11.53 27.96
CA LEU A 304 -8.19 -11.58 27.25
C LEU A 304 -7.12 -10.68 27.91
N GLY A 305 -7.53 -9.72 28.75
CA GLY A 305 -6.63 -8.75 29.39
C GLY A 305 -6.11 -9.20 30.76
N ASN A 306 -5.31 -8.35 31.40
CA ASN A 306 -4.73 -8.59 32.72
C ASN A 306 -5.47 -7.86 33.87
N LEU A 307 -6.50 -7.07 33.57
CA LEU A 307 -7.20 -6.21 34.53
C LEU A 307 -8.61 -6.74 34.82
N ASP A 308 -9.09 -6.51 36.04
CA ASP A 308 -10.48 -6.82 36.44
C ASP A 308 -11.50 -5.76 35.96
N GLU A 309 -11.04 -4.70 35.30
CA GLU A 309 -11.89 -3.62 34.77
C GLU A 309 -12.19 -3.79 33.27
N ARG A 310 -13.38 -3.34 32.86
CA ARG A 310 -13.77 -3.34 31.45
C ARG A 310 -13.16 -2.13 30.74
N LEU A 311 -12.21 -2.40 29.84
CA LEU A 311 -11.62 -1.39 28.97
C LEU A 311 -12.57 -1.00 27.81
N GLU A 312 -12.42 0.23 27.33
CA GLU A 312 -12.96 0.67 26.03
C GLU A 312 -11.89 0.48 24.94
N VAL A 313 -12.32 0.44 23.66
CA VAL A 313 -11.40 0.56 22.52
C VAL A 313 -10.62 1.86 22.66
N ALA A 314 -9.29 1.81 22.46
CA ALA A 314 -8.44 2.96 22.73
C ALA A 314 -8.79 4.14 21.81
N THR A 315 -8.78 5.34 22.37
CA THR A 315 -8.93 6.58 21.62
C THR A 315 -7.61 7.32 21.43
N GLY A 316 -6.54 6.96 22.15
CA GLY A 316 -5.23 7.60 22.06
C GLY A 316 -4.26 6.89 21.12
N TRP A 317 -3.24 7.62 20.65
CA TRP A 317 -2.14 7.07 19.84
C TRP A 317 -0.91 6.66 20.67
N GLY A 318 -0.12 5.75 20.11
CA GLY A 318 1.13 5.22 20.64
C GLY A 318 0.94 4.00 21.54
N VAL A 319 2.04 3.56 22.16
CA VAL A 319 2.10 2.31 22.93
C VAL A 319 1.09 2.22 24.08
N SER A 320 0.18 1.25 23.98
CA SER A 320 -0.76 0.91 25.06
C SER A 320 -0.09 0.07 26.16
N PRO A 321 -0.35 0.36 27.45
CA PRO A 321 0.08 -0.52 28.53
C PRO A 321 -0.80 -1.77 28.65
N ASN A 322 -1.95 -1.82 27.96
CA ASN A 322 -2.92 -2.91 28.04
C ASN A 322 -2.58 -4.00 27.02
N VAL A 323 -1.98 -5.08 27.51
CA VAL A 323 -1.53 -6.21 26.69
C VAL A 323 -2.33 -7.46 27.02
N LEU A 324 -2.27 -8.46 26.14
CA LEU A 324 -2.91 -9.74 26.38
C LEU A 324 -2.39 -10.42 27.65
N ASN A 325 -3.23 -11.19 28.32
CA ASN A 325 -2.76 -12.16 29.31
C ASN A 325 -2.21 -13.42 28.62
N VAL A 326 -1.60 -14.30 29.41
CA VAL A 326 -0.92 -15.51 28.91
C VAL A 326 -1.63 -16.81 29.33
N GLU A 327 -2.94 -16.74 29.53
CA GLU A 327 -3.76 -17.92 29.86
C GLU A 327 -3.98 -18.81 28.63
N GLU A 328 -4.21 -20.11 28.84
CA GLU A 328 -4.49 -21.05 27.74
C GLU A 328 -5.76 -20.69 26.96
N ALA A 329 -6.73 -20.06 27.62
CA ALA A 329 -7.95 -19.58 26.96
C ALA A 329 -7.64 -18.49 25.93
N THR A 330 -6.73 -17.56 26.24
CA THR A 330 -6.27 -16.50 25.32
C THR A 330 -5.50 -17.08 24.15
N LEU A 331 -4.61 -18.06 24.40
CA LEU A 331 -3.93 -18.77 23.32
C LEU A 331 -4.92 -19.52 22.42
N ALA A 332 -5.95 -20.16 23.00
CA ALA A 332 -6.97 -20.88 22.24
C ALA A 332 -7.82 -19.93 21.40
N PHE A 333 -8.20 -18.78 21.95
CA PHE A 333 -8.93 -17.73 21.25
C PHE A 333 -8.16 -17.28 19.99
N TYR A 334 -6.89 -16.92 20.12
CA TYR A 334 -6.12 -16.45 18.97
C TYR A 334 -5.73 -17.56 17.98
N ARG A 335 -5.60 -18.81 18.43
CA ARG A 335 -5.47 -19.94 17.49
C ARG A 335 -6.69 -20.09 16.60
N ASP A 336 -7.90 -19.92 17.15
CA ASP A 336 -9.15 -19.95 16.39
C ASP A 336 -9.27 -18.74 15.43
N VAL A 337 -8.89 -17.55 15.88
CA VAL A 337 -8.78 -16.37 14.99
C VAL A 337 -7.82 -16.65 13.83
N LEU A 338 -6.62 -17.15 14.11
CA LEU A 338 -5.61 -17.42 13.08
C LEU A 338 -6.04 -18.54 12.13
N ASP A 339 -6.79 -19.53 12.60
CA ASP A 339 -7.38 -20.56 11.73
C ASP A 339 -8.29 -19.94 10.67
N GLN A 340 -9.17 -19.01 11.07
CA GLN A 340 -10.03 -18.31 10.13
C GLN A 340 -9.26 -17.34 9.22
N VAL A 341 -8.20 -16.69 9.72
CA VAL A 341 -7.28 -15.90 8.89
C VAL A 341 -6.65 -16.78 7.81
N MET A 342 -6.14 -17.95 8.15
CA MET A 342 -5.50 -18.85 7.18
C MET A 342 -6.46 -19.42 6.13
N GLU A 343 -7.77 -19.46 6.42
CA GLU A 343 -8.82 -19.83 5.47
C GLU A 343 -9.12 -18.71 4.46
N ILE A 344 -9.02 -17.44 4.88
CA ILE A 344 -9.29 -16.26 4.04
C ILE A 344 -8.06 -15.89 3.19
N PHE A 345 -6.87 -15.96 3.80
CA PHE A 345 -5.62 -15.51 3.21
C PHE A 345 -4.76 -16.70 2.79
N PRO A 346 -4.65 -17.01 1.48
CA PRO A 346 -3.95 -18.19 0.99
C PRO A 346 -2.43 -18.05 0.97
N GLY A 347 -1.89 -16.86 1.27
CA GLY A 347 -0.45 -16.59 1.26
C GLY A 347 0.33 -17.42 2.28
N GLU A 348 1.63 -17.59 2.03
CA GLU A 348 2.54 -18.33 2.92
C GLU A 348 2.67 -17.66 4.30
N TYR A 349 2.63 -16.32 4.34
CA TYR A 349 2.92 -15.52 5.52
C TYR A 349 1.65 -15.05 6.23
N VAL A 350 1.69 -15.11 7.56
CA VAL A 350 0.78 -14.40 8.47
C VAL A 350 1.63 -13.60 9.42
N CYS A 351 1.40 -12.29 9.49
CA CYS A 351 2.08 -11.44 10.47
C CYS A 351 1.36 -11.52 11.82
N VAL A 352 2.12 -11.65 12.89
CA VAL A 352 1.59 -11.64 14.26
C VAL A 352 2.07 -10.41 15.06
N GLY A 353 2.67 -9.44 14.37
CA GLY A 353 3.27 -8.26 14.97
C GLY A 353 4.41 -8.60 15.92
N GLY A 354 4.23 -8.30 17.21
CA GLY A 354 5.19 -8.58 18.28
C GLY A 354 5.97 -7.36 18.75
N ASP A 355 5.67 -6.19 18.19
CA ASP A 355 6.26 -4.91 18.55
C ASP A 355 5.66 -4.33 19.84
N GLU A 356 6.38 -3.34 20.38
CA GLU A 356 5.91 -2.40 21.40
C GLU A 356 5.06 -3.00 22.53
N CYS A 357 5.40 -4.19 23.06
CA CYS A 357 4.64 -4.85 24.14
C CYS A 357 5.22 -4.54 25.53
N PRO A 358 4.63 -3.60 26.32
CA PRO A 358 5.17 -3.26 27.63
C PRO A 358 4.98 -4.42 28.62
N LYS A 359 6.02 -4.68 29.41
CA LYS A 359 6.02 -5.81 30.36
C LYS A 359 5.41 -5.49 31.72
N THR A 360 4.94 -4.25 31.94
CA THR A 360 4.44 -3.79 33.24
C THR A 360 3.28 -4.64 33.75
N GLN A 361 2.26 -4.91 32.92
CA GLN A 361 1.12 -5.72 33.36
C GLN A 361 1.53 -7.17 33.66
N TRP A 362 2.46 -7.76 32.92
CA TRP A 362 2.93 -9.12 33.19
C TRP A 362 3.75 -9.24 34.48
N ARG A 363 4.49 -8.20 34.87
CA ARG A 363 5.20 -8.17 36.17
C ARG A 363 4.23 -8.22 37.34
N GLU A 364 3.06 -7.59 37.19
CA GLU A 364 2.05 -7.48 38.23
C GLU A 364 1.01 -8.62 38.16
N SER A 365 0.87 -9.27 37.00
CA SER A 365 -0.11 -10.30 36.72
C SER A 365 0.24 -11.65 37.38
N PRO A 366 -0.62 -12.17 38.30
CA PRO A 366 -0.39 -13.48 38.90
C PRO A 366 -0.33 -14.63 37.89
N SER A 367 -1.05 -14.52 36.77
CA SER A 367 -1.04 -15.55 35.72
C SER A 367 0.26 -15.56 34.93
N ALA A 368 0.76 -14.39 34.54
CA ALA A 368 2.05 -14.27 33.87
C ALA A 368 3.20 -14.73 34.77
N GLN A 369 3.23 -14.29 36.02
CA GLN A 369 4.25 -14.71 36.98
C GLN A 369 4.18 -16.21 37.29
N ARG A 370 2.98 -16.81 37.29
CA ARG A 370 2.82 -18.27 37.41
C ARG A 370 3.40 -18.98 36.19
N ARG A 371 3.09 -18.52 34.98
CA ARG A 371 3.59 -19.09 33.72
C ARG A 371 5.12 -19.07 33.64
N ILE A 372 5.74 -17.95 34.03
CA ILE A 372 7.21 -17.81 34.09
C ILE A 372 7.80 -18.90 34.99
N ARG A 373 7.24 -19.09 36.20
CA ARG A 373 7.73 -20.12 37.13
C ARG A 373 7.50 -21.55 36.63
N GLU A 374 6.35 -21.84 36.05
CA GLU A 374 6.00 -23.18 35.54
C GLU A 374 6.91 -23.61 34.38
N LEU A 375 7.29 -22.66 33.52
CA LEU A 375 8.13 -22.90 32.36
C LEU A 375 9.63 -22.70 32.64
N GLY A 376 9.99 -22.18 33.82
CA GLY A 376 11.37 -21.89 34.18
C GLY A 376 12.00 -20.76 33.35
N LEU A 377 11.19 -19.78 32.92
CA LEU A 377 11.64 -18.61 32.16
C LEU A 377 12.34 -17.61 33.10
N ARG A 378 13.28 -16.84 32.54
CA ARG A 378 14.04 -15.83 33.29
C ARG A 378 13.21 -14.61 33.64
N ASP A 379 12.42 -14.11 32.70
CA ASP A 379 11.71 -12.83 32.81
C ASP A 379 10.54 -12.73 31.80
N GLU A 380 9.92 -11.56 31.74
CA GLU A 380 8.81 -11.27 30.82
C GLU A 380 9.21 -11.20 29.34
N GLU A 381 10.49 -11.01 29.01
CA GLU A 381 10.94 -11.03 27.61
C GLU A 381 10.96 -12.46 27.08
N GLU A 382 11.45 -13.41 27.87
CA GLU A 382 11.32 -14.84 27.55
C GLU A 382 9.87 -15.30 27.55
N LEU A 383 8.99 -14.69 28.35
CA LEU A 383 7.55 -14.95 28.29
C LEU A 383 6.94 -14.49 26.96
N GLN A 384 7.34 -13.33 26.43
CA GLN A 384 6.90 -12.88 25.10
C GLN A 384 7.40 -13.84 24.01
N SER A 385 8.68 -14.20 24.04
CA SER A 385 9.23 -15.16 23.07
C SER A 385 8.47 -16.48 23.13
N TRP A 386 8.20 -17.02 24.33
CA TRP A 386 7.38 -18.22 24.49
C TRP A 386 5.98 -18.04 23.88
N PHE A 387 5.32 -16.90 24.12
CA PHE A 387 3.99 -16.60 23.59
C PHE A 387 3.98 -16.60 22.06
N ILE A 388 4.94 -15.92 21.43
CA ILE A 388 5.11 -15.89 19.97
C ILE A 388 5.41 -17.28 19.40
N HIS A 389 6.24 -18.09 20.08
CA HIS A 389 6.51 -19.47 19.67
C HIS A 389 5.23 -20.33 19.60
N ARG A 390 4.27 -20.12 20.51
CA ARG A 390 2.99 -20.87 20.46
C ARG A 390 2.22 -20.62 19.17
N PHE A 391 2.27 -19.40 18.64
CA PHE A 391 1.63 -19.06 17.37
C PHE A 391 2.47 -19.48 16.17
N SER A 392 3.80 -19.38 16.27
CA SER A 392 4.70 -19.92 15.25
C SER A 392 4.49 -21.42 15.02
N ASP A 393 4.41 -22.21 16.11
CA ASP A 393 4.14 -23.64 16.06
C ASP A 393 2.78 -23.92 15.38
N HIS A 394 1.76 -23.14 15.75
CA HIS A 394 0.40 -23.29 15.22
C HIS A 394 0.31 -23.00 13.72
N LEU A 395 0.97 -21.93 13.26
CA LEU A 395 1.09 -21.55 11.85
C LEU A 395 1.89 -22.60 11.07
N THR A 396 3.04 -23.02 11.59
CA THR A 396 3.92 -24.01 10.96
C THR A 396 3.22 -25.36 10.80
N ALA A 397 2.45 -25.80 11.80
CA ALA A 397 1.65 -27.02 11.73
C ALA A 397 0.60 -27.01 10.61
N ARG A 398 0.28 -25.83 10.06
CA ARG A 398 -0.65 -25.62 8.94
C ARG A 398 0.04 -25.17 7.65
N GLY A 399 1.37 -25.26 7.60
CA GLY A 399 2.16 -24.91 6.42
C GLY A 399 2.24 -23.40 6.17
N ARG A 400 2.03 -22.57 7.19
CA ARG A 400 2.24 -21.12 7.14
C ARG A 400 3.53 -20.73 7.84
N ARG A 401 4.05 -19.56 7.50
CA ARG A 401 5.21 -18.94 8.14
C ARG A 401 4.81 -17.70 8.91
N LEU A 402 5.42 -17.55 10.08
CA LEU A 402 5.28 -16.37 10.90
C LEU A 402 6.12 -15.24 10.31
N LEU A 403 5.49 -14.08 10.13
CA LEU A 403 6.14 -12.78 10.00
C LEU A 403 5.95 -12.01 11.32
N GLY A 404 6.95 -11.25 11.76
CA GLY A 404 6.81 -10.36 12.91
C GLY A 404 7.84 -9.24 12.90
N TRP A 405 7.58 -8.19 13.67
CA TRP A 405 8.47 -7.04 13.84
C TRP A 405 9.74 -7.44 14.61
N ASP A 406 10.85 -6.75 14.38
CA ASP A 406 12.17 -7.19 14.86
C ASP A 406 12.33 -7.35 16.39
N GLU A 407 11.38 -6.90 17.20
CA GLU A 407 11.20 -7.28 18.60
C GLU A 407 11.11 -8.79 18.82
N ILE A 408 10.58 -9.57 17.86
CA ILE A 408 10.48 -11.04 18.02
C ILE A 408 11.85 -11.73 18.10
N ILE A 409 12.95 -11.01 17.82
CA ILE A 409 14.32 -11.47 18.05
C ILE A 409 14.62 -11.58 19.55
N GLU A 410 14.00 -10.74 20.37
CA GLU A 410 14.20 -10.67 21.82
C GLU A 410 13.65 -11.94 22.49
N GLY A 411 14.53 -12.69 23.17
CA GLY A 411 14.19 -14.00 23.74
C GLY A 411 14.34 -15.19 22.78
N GLY A 412 14.65 -14.95 21.49
CA GLY A 412 14.96 -15.96 20.49
C GLY A 412 13.86 -16.15 19.44
N LEU A 413 14.28 -16.36 18.17
CA LEU A 413 13.38 -16.52 17.03
C LEU A 413 12.89 -17.98 16.88
N PRO A 414 11.60 -18.20 16.60
CA PRO A 414 11.11 -19.50 16.18
C PRO A 414 11.75 -19.94 14.85
N PRO A 415 12.14 -21.21 14.67
CA PRO A 415 12.67 -21.71 13.41
C PRO A 415 11.75 -21.40 12.22
N GLY A 416 12.32 -20.84 11.14
CA GLY A 416 11.57 -20.51 9.92
C GLY A 416 10.75 -19.20 9.98
N ALA A 417 10.75 -18.50 11.11
CA ALA A 417 10.19 -17.15 11.21
C ALA A 417 10.93 -16.16 10.30
N THR A 418 10.18 -15.20 9.77
CA THR A 418 10.69 -14.08 8.97
C THR A 418 10.55 -12.79 9.77
N VAL A 419 11.54 -11.91 9.68
CA VAL A 419 11.56 -10.65 10.44
C VAL A 419 11.31 -9.44 9.54
N ALA A 420 10.42 -8.54 9.96
CA ALA A 420 10.31 -7.19 9.41
C ALA A 420 11.14 -6.21 10.26
N SER A 421 12.26 -5.75 9.72
CA SER A 421 13.23 -4.90 10.44
C SER A 421 12.87 -3.43 10.28
N TRP A 422 12.28 -2.84 11.32
CA TRP A 422 11.82 -1.46 11.32
C TRP A 422 12.70 -0.54 12.18
N ARG A 423 13.36 -1.05 13.23
CA ARG A 423 14.25 -0.26 14.10
C ARG A 423 15.66 -0.09 13.50
N GLY A 424 15.72 0.23 12.21
CA GLY A 424 16.96 0.36 11.44
C GLY A 424 17.48 -0.97 10.88
N THR A 425 18.79 -1.05 10.63
CA THR A 425 19.42 -2.22 9.97
C THR A 425 19.80 -3.35 10.93
N TYR A 426 19.86 -3.08 12.25
CA TYR A 426 20.40 -4.03 13.21
C TYR A 426 19.57 -5.31 13.35
N GLY A 427 18.23 -5.19 13.34
CA GLY A 427 17.33 -6.34 13.35
C GLY A 427 17.54 -7.23 12.12
N ALA A 428 17.62 -6.61 10.94
CA ALA A 428 17.92 -7.31 9.69
C ALA A 428 19.25 -8.05 9.71
N VAL A 429 20.31 -7.41 10.20
CA VAL A 429 21.63 -8.02 10.30
C VAL A 429 21.62 -9.20 11.28
N ALA A 430 20.96 -9.05 12.44
CA ALA A 430 20.85 -10.11 13.42
C ALA A 430 20.06 -11.32 12.90
N ALA A 431 18.90 -11.09 12.28
CA ALA A 431 18.05 -12.13 11.73
C ALA A 431 18.75 -12.90 10.59
N ALA A 432 19.33 -12.18 9.62
CA ALA A 432 20.03 -12.81 8.49
C ALA A 432 21.25 -13.64 8.94
N ARG A 433 22.03 -13.15 9.91
CA ARG A 433 23.16 -13.91 10.49
C ARG A 433 22.72 -15.15 11.26
N ALA A 434 21.51 -15.12 11.81
CA ALA A 434 20.89 -16.27 12.45
C ALA A 434 20.23 -17.24 11.44
N GLY A 435 20.29 -16.94 10.13
CA GLY A 435 19.74 -17.78 9.07
C GLY A 435 18.24 -17.59 8.83
N HIS A 436 17.67 -16.49 9.33
CA HIS A 436 16.27 -16.12 9.12
C HIS A 436 16.12 -15.14 7.96
N ASP A 437 15.04 -15.31 7.21
CA ASP A 437 14.67 -14.36 6.17
C ASP A 437 14.23 -13.02 6.78
N VAL A 438 14.52 -11.94 6.06
CA VAL A 438 14.23 -10.58 6.51
C VAL A 438 13.64 -9.71 5.40
N ILE A 439 12.70 -8.86 5.79
CA ILE A 439 12.19 -7.73 5.01
C ILE A 439 12.69 -6.45 5.69
N THR A 440 13.33 -5.56 4.94
CA THR A 440 13.79 -4.28 5.48
C THR A 440 12.75 -3.20 5.29
N CYS A 441 12.36 -2.54 6.39
CA CYS A 441 11.36 -1.47 6.39
C CYS A 441 11.71 -0.38 7.42
N PRO A 442 12.92 0.19 7.39
CA PRO A 442 13.40 1.00 8.50
C PRO A 442 12.65 2.33 8.64
N PHE A 443 12.34 2.64 9.89
CA PHE A 443 11.62 3.82 10.39
C PHE A 443 12.11 5.14 9.84
N THR A 444 13.42 5.29 9.61
CA THR A 444 14.03 6.55 9.21
C THR A 444 14.13 6.76 7.69
N GLN A 445 13.69 5.77 6.89
CA GLN A 445 13.74 5.85 5.42
C GLN A 445 12.42 5.58 4.72
N VAL A 446 11.60 4.63 5.18
CA VAL A 446 10.43 4.14 4.40
C VAL A 446 9.12 4.12 5.19
N TYR A 447 9.04 4.93 6.25
CA TYR A 447 7.78 5.25 6.93
C TYR A 447 7.14 6.47 6.25
N LEU A 448 6.09 6.22 5.47
CA LEU A 448 5.47 7.21 4.62
C LEU A 448 4.43 8.05 5.37
N ASP A 449 4.15 7.77 6.64
CA ASP A 449 3.37 8.64 7.53
C ASP A 449 4.19 9.86 8.02
N PHE A 450 5.51 9.84 7.86
CA PHE A 450 6.37 10.96 8.23
C PHE A 450 6.27 12.11 7.25
N ARG A 451 6.46 13.33 7.77
CA ARG A 451 6.44 14.56 6.98
C ARG A 451 7.45 14.52 5.83
N GLN A 452 7.08 15.10 4.70
CA GLN A 452 7.85 15.00 3.45
C GLN A 452 8.88 16.12 3.27
N SER A 453 8.75 17.21 4.05
CA SER A 453 9.66 18.35 4.02
C SER A 453 9.60 19.17 5.32
N ASP A 454 10.45 20.19 5.42
CA ASP A 454 10.45 21.20 6.48
C ASP A 454 9.49 22.36 6.23
N ARG A 455 8.62 22.27 5.22
CA ARG A 455 7.66 23.34 4.99
C ARG A 455 6.66 23.41 6.15
N PRO A 456 6.31 24.62 6.61
CA PRO A 456 5.39 24.80 7.73
C PRO A 456 3.93 24.45 7.38
N ASP A 457 3.62 24.27 6.09
CA ASP A 457 2.29 23.95 5.58
C ASP A 457 2.05 22.45 5.33
N GLU A 458 3.05 21.58 5.57
CA GLU A 458 2.85 20.12 5.56
C GLU A 458 1.73 19.73 6.53
N PRO A 459 0.77 18.88 6.12
CA PRO A 459 -0.34 18.48 6.97
C PRO A 459 0.14 17.63 8.14
N VAL A 460 -0.27 18.01 9.35
CA VAL A 460 -0.01 17.26 10.60
C VAL A 460 1.44 16.75 10.66
N PRO A 461 2.45 17.63 10.73
CA PRO A 461 3.84 17.21 10.56
C PRO A 461 4.28 16.33 11.73
N ILE A 462 4.57 15.05 11.45
CA ILE A 462 5.00 14.04 12.42
C ILE A 462 6.38 13.52 12.02
N GLY A 463 7.17 13.21 13.05
CA GLY A 463 8.47 12.58 12.87
C GLY A 463 9.50 13.49 12.22
N SER A 464 10.58 12.87 11.78
CA SER A 464 11.63 13.53 10.99
C SER A 464 11.24 13.60 9.51
N VAL A 465 11.95 14.42 8.74
CA VAL A 465 11.72 14.49 7.29
C VAL A 465 12.14 13.17 6.65
N ILE A 466 11.21 12.55 5.91
CA ILE A 466 11.50 11.49 4.96
C ILE A 466 11.12 12.03 3.58
N SER A 467 12.12 12.60 2.91
CA SER A 467 11.94 13.20 1.59
C SER A 467 11.91 12.12 0.49
N LEU A 468 11.48 12.50 -0.70
CA LEU A 468 11.59 11.67 -1.91
C LEU A 468 13.04 11.19 -2.16
N ARG A 469 14.04 12.03 -1.86
CA ARG A 469 15.45 11.69 -2.02
C ARG A 469 15.90 10.65 -0.99
N ASP A 470 15.42 10.74 0.25
CA ASP A 470 15.72 9.75 1.29
C ASP A 470 15.19 8.37 0.91
N VAL A 471 13.93 8.31 0.43
CA VAL A 471 13.31 7.07 -0.03
C VAL A 471 14.06 6.46 -1.21
N TYR A 472 14.46 7.28 -2.19
CA TYR A 472 15.22 6.77 -3.35
C TYR A 472 16.66 6.36 -3.00
N ALA A 473 17.28 7.00 -2.01
CA ALA A 473 18.63 6.67 -1.55
C ALA A 473 18.66 5.43 -0.64
N PHE A 474 17.50 4.92 -0.22
CA PHE A 474 17.39 3.72 0.58
C PHE A 474 17.98 2.51 -0.15
N GLU A 475 18.85 1.78 0.55
CA GLU A 475 19.42 0.53 0.08
C GLU A 475 18.90 -0.61 0.97
N PRO A 476 18.01 -1.49 0.44
CA PRO A 476 17.39 -2.56 1.22
C PRO A 476 18.35 -3.58 1.83
N VAL A 477 19.53 -3.80 1.24
CA VAL A 477 20.51 -4.76 1.74
C VAL A 477 21.52 -4.04 2.65
N PRO A 478 21.56 -4.35 3.96
CA PRO A 478 22.52 -3.73 4.86
C PRO A 478 23.97 -4.01 4.41
N PRO A 479 24.85 -3.00 4.39
CA PRO A 479 26.25 -3.18 3.96
C PRO A 479 27.07 -4.09 4.89
N GLU A 480 26.59 -4.37 6.10
CA GLU A 480 27.23 -5.26 7.07
C GLU A 480 27.04 -6.76 6.76
N LEU A 481 26.17 -7.09 5.81
CA LEU A 481 25.93 -8.47 5.38
C LEU A 481 26.93 -8.91 4.31
N THR A 482 27.39 -10.14 4.43
CA THR A 482 28.10 -10.85 3.36
C THR A 482 27.16 -11.21 2.23
N GLU A 483 27.69 -11.66 1.09
CA GLU A 483 26.88 -12.10 -0.05
C GLU A 483 25.95 -13.27 0.31
N ALA A 484 26.42 -14.23 1.11
CA ALA A 484 25.61 -15.36 1.57
C ALA A 484 24.48 -14.92 2.50
N GLU A 485 24.78 -14.06 3.48
CA GLU A 485 23.77 -13.54 4.42
C GLU A 485 22.76 -12.62 3.71
N SER A 486 23.21 -11.87 2.70
CA SER A 486 22.33 -11.01 1.88
C SER A 486 21.26 -11.83 1.14
N GLY A 487 21.49 -13.13 0.91
CA GLY A 487 20.50 -14.04 0.34
C GLY A 487 19.23 -14.20 1.18
N HIS A 488 19.28 -13.88 2.48
CA HIS A 488 18.12 -13.87 3.38
C HIS A 488 17.29 -12.58 3.29
N VAL A 489 17.79 -11.53 2.64
CA VAL A 489 17.01 -10.30 2.42
C VAL A 489 16.03 -10.54 1.28
N LEU A 490 14.77 -10.85 1.61
CA LEU A 490 13.72 -11.12 0.62
C LEU A 490 13.38 -9.87 -0.21
N GLY A 491 13.53 -8.71 0.42
CA GLY A 491 13.30 -7.40 -0.16
C GLY A 491 12.98 -6.36 0.90
N ALA A 492 12.13 -5.40 0.54
CA ALA A 492 11.79 -4.28 1.41
C ALA A 492 10.29 -3.94 1.37
N GLN A 493 9.89 -3.16 2.38
CA GLN A 493 8.52 -2.68 2.52
C GLN A 493 8.49 -1.21 2.95
N ALA A 494 7.57 -0.44 2.37
CA ALA A 494 7.21 0.90 2.86
C ALA A 494 5.97 0.82 3.75
N ASN A 495 5.96 1.54 4.87
CA ASN A 495 4.88 1.47 5.87
C ASN A 495 4.06 2.76 5.90
N LEU A 496 2.73 2.63 5.90
CA LEU A 496 1.79 3.73 6.06
C LEU A 496 0.94 3.49 7.30
N TRP A 497 1.40 4.04 8.42
CA TRP A 497 0.65 4.11 9.67
C TRP A 497 -0.36 5.27 9.63
N THR A 498 -1.58 5.05 10.09
CA THR A 498 -2.70 5.93 9.74
C THR A 498 -3.23 6.78 10.87
N GLU A 499 -2.51 7.00 11.98
CA GLU A 499 -2.95 7.89 13.08
C GLU A 499 -3.38 9.28 12.59
N HIS A 500 -2.72 9.79 11.54
CA HIS A 500 -2.97 11.11 10.97
C HIS A 500 -3.42 11.07 9.50
N ILE A 501 -3.70 9.87 8.97
CA ILE A 501 -4.16 9.64 7.61
C ILE A 501 -5.63 9.23 7.66
N ASP A 502 -6.49 10.23 7.86
CA ASP A 502 -7.92 10.05 8.18
C ASP A 502 -8.84 9.86 6.94
N SER A 503 -8.26 9.79 5.73
CA SER A 503 -9.02 9.65 4.49
C SER A 503 -8.19 9.08 3.34
N PRO A 504 -8.83 8.52 2.29
CA PRO A 504 -8.12 8.07 1.07
C PRO A 504 -7.31 9.19 0.40
N ARG A 505 -7.76 10.45 0.51
CA ARG A 505 -7.05 11.61 -0.04
C ARG A 505 -5.76 11.91 0.73
N ALA A 506 -5.80 11.80 2.06
CA ALA A 506 -4.61 11.91 2.89
C ALA A 506 -3.64 10.75 2.61
N LEU A 507 -4.16 9.54 2.39
CA LEU A 507 -3.36 8.37 2.04
C LEU A 507 -2.61 8.60 0.72
N ASP A 508 -3.29 9.10 -0.31
CA ASP A 508 -2.66 9.46 -1.58
C ASP A 508 -1.54 10.50 -1.41
N TYR A 509 -1.80 11.54 -0.61
CA TYR A 509 -0.82 12.60 -0.34
C TYR A 509 0.43 12.06 0.35
N MET A 510 0.26 11.20 1.36
CA MET A 510 1.37 10.66 2.14
C MET A 510 2.15 9.58 1.37
N ALA A 511 1.45 8.74 0.60
CA ALA A 511 2.07 7.70 -0.21
C ALA A 511 2.84 8.28 -1.41
N PHE A 512 2.23 9.18 -2.18
CA PHE A 512 2.77 9.61 -3.47
C PHE A 512 3.32 11.04 -3.43
N PRO A 513 4.50 11.28 -4.07
CA PRO A 513 5.20 10.40 -5.01
C PRO A 513 6.27 9.46 -4.41
N ARG A 514 6.43 9.43 -3.08
CA ARG A 514 7.48 8.63 -2.42
C ARG A 514 7.38 7.13 -2.72
N LEU A 515 6.17 6.59 -2.77
CA LEU A 515 5.95 5.17 -3.08
C LEU A 515 6.35 4.82 -4.53
N SER A 516 6.27 5.77 -5.46
CA SER A 516 6.79 5.60 -6.81
C SER A 516 8.32 5.46 -6.80
N ALA A 517 9.03 6.29 -6.03
CA ALA A 517 10.48 6.16 -5.85
C ALA A 517 10.86 4.84 -5.14
N PHE A 518 10.10 4.45 -4.11
CA PHE A 518 10.29 3.17 -3.43
C PHE A 518 10.14 1.99 -4.39
N ALA A 519 9.10 2.01 -5.24
CA ALA A 519 8.89 0.96 -6.24
C ALA A 519 10.09 0.80 -7.18
N GLU A 520 10.76 1.89 -7.52
CA GLU A 520 12.01 1.84 -8.28
C GLU A 520 13.16 1.22 -7.49
N VAL A 521 13.32 1.57 -6.21
CA VAL A 521 14.35 0.98 -5.33
C VAL A 521 14.24 -0.54 -5.25
N VAL A 522 13.00 -1.06 -5.20
CA VAL A 522 12.76 -2.50 -5.02
C VAL A 522 12.62 -3.29 -6.33
N TRP A 523 12.41 -2.60 -7.45
CA TRP A 523 12.30 -3.21 -8.78
C TRP A 523 13.60 -3.12 -9.58
N SER A 524 14.17 -1.92 -9.72
CA SER A 524 15.23 -1.63 -10.67
C SER A 524 16.61 -2.06 -10.15
N PRO A 525 17.59 -2.29 -11.05
CA PRO A 525 18.98 -2.48 -10.64
C PRO A 525 19.49 -1.29 -9.83
N ARG A 526 20.35 -1.59 -8.86
CA ARG A 526 21.05 -0.57 -8.05
C ARG A 526 21.86 0.38 -8.95
N GLY A 527 22.03 1.63 -8.49
CA GLY A 527 22.86 2.63 -9.17
C GLY A 527 22.08 3.58 -10.08
N GLY A 528 20.86 3.94 -9.69
CA GLY A 528 20.08 4.96 -10.38
C GLY A 528 20.55 6.39 -10.08
N ASP A 529 20.20 7.32 -10.97
CA ASP A 529 20.43 8.75 -10.80
C ASP A 529 19.13 9.39 -10.29
N PHE A 530 19.21 10.27 -9.30
CA PHE A 530 18.04 10.94 -8.74
C PHE A 530 17.48 11.99 -9.70
N ASP A 531 18.33 12.65 -10.49
CA ASP A 531 17.85 13.66 -11.44
C ASP A 531 17.09 12.99 -12.61
N ASP A 532 17.54 11.81 -13.03
CA ASP A 532 16.81 10.94 -13.96
C ASP A 532 15.44 10.51 -13.39
N LEU A 533 15.41 10.05 -12.13
CA LEU A 533 14.16 9.73 -11.44
C LEU A 533 13.20 10.92 -11.47
N ILE A 534 13.65 12.12 -11.10
CA ILE A 534 12.80 13.32 -11.09
C ILE A 534 12.25 13.62 -12.48
N ALA A 535 13.06 13.49 -13.54
CA ALA A 535 12.60 13.69 -14.91
C ALA A 535 11.48 12.71 -15.29
N ARG A 536 11.62 11.43 -14.95
CA ARG A 536 10.61 10.39 -15.19
C ARG A 536 9.38 10.56 -14.33
N LEU A 537 9.57 10.92 -13.06
CA LEU A 537 8.51 11.14 -12.10
C LEU A 537 7.59 12.28 -12.53
N ARG A 538 8.13 13.41 -13.04
CA ARG A 538 7.31 14.52 -13.58
C ARG A 538 6.38 14.07 -14.72
N HIS A 539 6.79 13.07 -15.51
CA HIS A 539 5.89 12.46 -16.47
C HIS A 539 4.89 11.50 -15.80
N HIS A 540 5.38 10.67 -14.86
CA HIS A 540 4.57 9.71 -14.13
C HIS A 540 3.47 10.36 -13.28
N GLU A 541 3.70 11.57 -12.75
CA GLU A 541 2.70 12.39 -12.06
C GLU A 541 1.44 12.65 -12.92
N ARG A 542 1.58 12.74 -14.24
CA ARG A 542 0.42 12.82 -15.15
C ARG A 542 -0.38 11.52 -15.20
N ARG A 543 0.27 10.37 -15.03
CA ARG A 543 -0.39 9.06 -14.91
C ARG A 543 -1.10 8.95 -13.56
N LEU A 544 -0.45 9.37 -12.47
CA LEU A 544 -1.07 9.46 -11.14
C LEU A 544 -2.31 10.37 -11.17
N ALA A 545 -2.22 11.54 -11.80
CA ALA A 545 -3.37 12.43 -11.97
C ALA A 545 -4.49 11.80 -12.82
N ALA A 546 -4.15 11.01 -13.85
CA ALA A 546 -5.13 10.29 -14.66
C ALA A 546 -5.83 9.16 -13.87
N LEU A 547 -5.12 8.52 -12.94
CA LEU A 547 -5.66 7.56 -11.96
C LEU A 547 -6.47 8.21 -10.83
N GLY A 548 -6.50 9.55 -10.77
CA GLY A 548 -7.18 10.30 -9.70
C GLY A 548 -6.44 10.31 -8.37
N VAL A 549 -5.11 10.09 -8.37
CA VAL A 549 -4.29 10.12 -7.16
C VAL A 549 -3.98 11.55 -6.75
N GLU A 550 -4.31 11.92 -5.51
CA GLU A 550 -4.06 13.25 -4.94
C GLU A 550 -2.68 13.36 -4.25
N TYR A 551 -1.61 13.18 -5.02
CA TYR A 551 -0.23 13.18 -4.55
C TYR A 551 0.26 14.55 -4.05
N ARG A 552 1.35 14.56 -3.27
CA ARG A 552 2.08 15.78 -2.89
C ARG A 552 2.89 16.33 -4.06
N LYS A 553 2.70 17.60 -4.41
CA LYS A 553 3.47 18.25 -5.49
C LYS A 553 4.87 18.68 -5.03
N GLU A 554 5.80 18.80 -5.97
CA GLU A 554 7.15 19.35 -5.74
C GLU A 554 7.11 20.73 -5.07
N THR A 555 6.11 21.55 -5.41
CA THR A 555 5.90 22.90 -4.85
C THR A 555 5.34 22.93 -3.42
N GLY A 556 4.98 21.78 -2.85
CA GLY A 556 4.35 21.65 -1.53
C GLY A 556 2.86 21.26 -1.59
N PRO A 557 2.19 21.22 -0.42
CA PRO A 557 0.75 20.93 -0.34
C PRO A 557 -0.10 22.00 -1.02
N GLU A 558 -1.17 21.55 -1.66
CA GLU A 558 -2.25 22.43 -2.10
C GLU A 558 -3.08 22.94 -0.91
N PRO A 559 -3.80 24.08 -1.01
CA PRO A 559 -4.52 24.65 0.12
C PRO A 559 -5.45 23.69 0.85
N TRP A 560 -6.15 22.80 0.13
CA TRP A 560 -7.06 21.81 0.71
C TRP A 560 -6.37 20.57 1.28
N GLN A 561 -5.08 20.38 0.98
CA GLN A 561 -4.24 19.32 1.57
C GLN A 561 -3.63 19.77 2.91
N THR A 562 -3.54 21.08 3.17
CA THR A 562 -3.03 21.61 4.45
C THR A 562 -3.98 21.33 5.61
N ARG A 563 -3.44 21.25 6.84
CA ARG A 563 -4.20 21.08 8.09
C ARG A 563 -3.72 22.09 9.16
N PRO A 564 -3.89 23.40 8.95
CA PRO A 564 -3.36 24.44 9.86
C PRO A 564 -3.99 24.41 11.25
N ASP A 565 -5.12 23.73 11.38
CA ASP A 565 -5.90 23.60 12.61
C ASP A 565 -5.47 22.42 13.49
N VAL A 566 -4.55 21.57 12.99
CA VAL A 566 -4.08 20.36 13.65
C VAL A 566 -2.58 20.44 13.94
N LYS A 567 -2.21 20.32 15.22
CA LYS A 567 -0.81 20.40 15.65
C LYS A 567 -0.12 19.04 15.53
N GLY A 568 0.95 18.98 14.75
CA GLY A 568 1.84 17.82 14.67
C GLY A 568 2.86 17.73 15.82
N TRP A 569 3.87 16.89 15.61
CA TRP A 569 5.06 16.75 16.44
C TRP A 569 6.28 16.52 15.52
N PRO A 570 6.74 17.58 14.83
CA PRO A 570 7.95 17.48 14.02
C PRO A 570 9.15 17.23 14.92
N ARG A 571 10.04 16.37 14.46
CA ARG A 571 11.28 16.00 15.15
C ARG A 571 12.47 16.19 14.21
N GLU A 572 13.64 16.33 14.81
CA GLU A 572 14.89 16.32 14.05
C GLU A 572 15.28 14.87 13.71
N ARG A 573 15.96 14.66 12.58
CA ARG A 573 16.42 13.33 12.19
C ARG A 573 17.36 12.73 13.24
N ALA A 574 18.27 13.53 13.80
CA ALA A 574 19.19 13.09 14.85
C ALA A 574 18.48 12.59 16.11
N GLU A 575 17.35 13.19 16.50
CA GLU A 575 16.54 12.73 17.64
C GLU A 575 15.91 11.36 17.37
N THR A 576 15.48 11.14 16.12
CA THR A 576 14.86 9.90 15.67
C THR A 576 15.90 8.77 15.61
N GLU A 577 17.08 9.05 15.07
CA GLU A 577 18.21 8.11 15.03
C GLU A 577 18.72 7.74 16.42
N ALA A 578 18.81 8.71 17.33
CA ALA A 578 19.21 8.46 18.72
C ALA A 578 18.21 7.55 19.46
N GLU A 579 16.91 7.70 19.19
CA GLU A 579 15.87 6.85 19.74
C GLU A 579 15.94 5.42 19.20
N VAL A 580 16.08 5.25 17.88
CA VAL A 580 16.31 3.94 17.25
C VAL A 580 17.56 3.26 17.81
N ALA A 581 18.65 4.01 18.01
CA ALA A 581 19.87 3.51 18.63
C ALA A 581 19.67 3.09 20.10
N ALA A 582 18.74 3.73 20.82
CA ALA A 582 18.41 3.36 22.19
C ALA A 582 17.57 2.07 22.23
N TRP A 583 16.56 1.93 21.36
CA TRP A 583 15.73 0.73 21.26
C TRP A 583 16.55 -0.51 20.87
N THR A 584 17.49 -0.36 19.94
CA THR A 584 18.30 -1.47 19.42
C THR A 584 19.58 -1.75 20.21
N ARG A 585 19.75 -1.14 21.40
CA ARG A 585 20.99 -1.24 22.17
C ARG A 585 21.38 -2.69 22.48
N ASP A 586 20.42 -3.53 22.87
CA ASP A 586 20.71 -4.92 23.22
C ASP A 586 21.01 -5.78 21.99
N ILE A 587 20.30 -5.57 20.87
CA ILE A 587 20.62 -6.21 19.57
C ILE A 587 22.06 -5.87 19.16
N ARG A 588 22.44 -4.59 19.25
CA ARG A 588 23.79 -4.12 18.91
C ARG A 588 24.87 -4.73 19.81
N ARG A 589 24.62 -4.80 21.12
CA ARG A 589 25.55 -5.42 22.08
C ARG A 589 25.75 -6.91 21.78
N ASN A 590 24.69 -7.62 21.42
CA ASN A 590 24.77 -9.03 21.06
C ASN A 590 25.56 -9.23 19.75
N LEU A 591 25.38 -8.34 18.77
CA LEU A 591 26.13 -8.36 17.51
C LEU A 591 27.62 -8.02 17.67
N SER A 592 28.00 -7.16 18.63
CA SER A 592 29.40 -6.78 18.88
C SER A 592 30.19 -7.80 19.71
N GLY A 593 29.52 -8.78 20.31
CA GLY A 593 30.15 -9.79 21.17
C GLY A 593 30.56 -9.27 22.56
N GLU A 594 30.15 -8.05 22.93
CA GLU A 594 30.40 -7.46 24.25
C GLU A 594 29.45 -8.10 25.29
N ARG A 595 29.89 -9.20 25.93
CA ARG A 595 29.16 -9.81 27.05
C ARG A 595 29.15 -8.86 28.25
N GLN A 596 28.04 -8.82 29.00
CA GLN A 596 27.95 -8.16 30.30
C GLN A 596 29.08 -8.67 31.21
N ALA A 597 29.98 -7.76 31.61
CA ALA A 597 30.94 -7.99 32.67
C ALA A 597 30.28 -7.82 34.04
#